data_AF-A0A963XD68-F1
#
_entry.id   AF-A0A963XD68-F1
#
_cell.length_a   1.000
_cell.length_b   1.000
_cell.length_c   1.000
_cell.angle_alpha   90.00
_cell.angle_beta   90.00
_cell.angle_gamma   90.00
#
_symmetry.space_group_name_H-M   'P 1'
#
loop_
_entity.id
_entity.type
_entity.pdbx_description
1 polymer ?
#
loop_
_entity_poly.entity_id
_entity_poly.type
_entity_poly.pdbx_seq_one_letter_code
_entity_poly.pdbx_strand_id
1 'polypeptide(L)'
;MDDTDPKEFASPPCLMHEVDRAYMGVEEADSTRDKHVALQDALPAGVAAYKRTPIFDQDTVPAGLRREHRTKEGVWALIHVLEGRLLYRVLTPHQEKILTPATRGIVCPQQPHEIELIGAVQFFVEFHAVTPLTEQPHALSV
;
A
#
# COMPACT_ATOMS: atom_id res chain seq x y z
N MET A 1 34.68 10.78 76.28
CA MET A 1 34.95 12.20 76.09
C MET A 1 35.27 12.36 74.63
N ASP A 2 34.36 12.60 73.72
CA ASP A 2 32.92 12.88 73.68
C ASP A 2 32.61 12.68 72.18
N ASP A 3 31.50 12.04 71.81
CA ASP A 3 30.40 12.73 71.08
C ASP A 3 30.83 13.28 69.69
N THR A 4 30.25 12.95 68.54
CA THR A 4 28.87 12.64 68.17
C THR A 4 28.90 12.23 66.68
N ASP A 5 28.01 11.34 66.22
CA ASP A 5 27.57 11.25 64.81
C ASP A 5 26.13 11.80 64.76
N PRO A 6 25.73 12.70 63.83
CA PRO A 6 24.89 12.23 62.71
C PRO A 6 24.93 13.09 61.41
N LYS A 7 24.72 12.40 60.28
CA LYS A 7 23.91 12.74 59.07
C LYS A 7 23.64 14.22 58.70
N GLU A 8 23.80 14.57 57.41
CA GLU A 8 22.70 14.96 56.49
C GLU A 8 23.18 15.53 55.13
N PHE A 9 22.48 15.08 54.07
CA PHE A 9 22.05 15.77 52.84
C PHE A 9 22.92 16.87 52.19
N ALA A 10 23.23 16.68 50.89
CA ALA A 10 22.80 17.61 49.84
C ALA A 10 23.19 17.12 48.44
N SER A 11 22.23 17.17 47.52
CA SER A 11 22.42 17.10 46.06
C SER A 11 23.49 18.07 45.57
N PRO A 12 24.22 17.76 44.48
CA PRO A 12 24.92 18.79 43.74
C PRO A 12 23.92 19.76 43.06
N PRO A 13 24.22 21.06 43.03
CA PRO A 13 23.34 22.11 42.49
C PRO A 13 23.32 22.15 40.96
N CYS A 14 22.16 22.58 40.43
CA CYS A 14 21.86 22.85 39.02
C CYS A 14 22.46 24.19 38.50
N LEU A 15 22.36 24.36 37.18
CA LEU A 15 22.54 25.57 36.32
C LEU A 15 23.99 25.92 35.92
N MET A 16 24.34 26.12 34.64
CA MET A 16 23.70 26.92 33.57
C MET A 16 23.72 26.16 32.22
N HIS A 17 22.62 26.03 31.46
CA HIS A 17 21.99 26.96 30.50
C HIS A 17 22.94 27.60 29.45
N GLU A 18 22.67 27.33 28.16
CA GLU A 18 22.20 28.31 27.15
C GLU A 18 22.10 27.62 25.76
N VAL A 19 20.89 27.26 25.33
CA VAL A 19 19.92 27.95 24.43
C VAL A 19 20.08 27.67 22.93
N ASP A 20 19.03 27.04 22.41
CA ASP A 20 18.40 27.13 21.08
C ASP A 20 19.26 27.45 19.85
N ARG A 21 19.36 26.44 18.96
CA ARG A 21 19.30 26.72 17.52
C ARG A 21 18.65 25.59 16.73
N ALA A 22 17.57 25.98 16.06
CA ALA A 22 17.01 25.44 14.82
C ALA A 22 16.01 24.27 14.89
N TYR A 23 14.75 24.67 15.12
CA TYR A 23 13.64 24.33 14.23
C TYR A 23 14.04 24.65 12.76
N MET A 24 13.60 23.81 11.81
CA MET A 24 13.85 23.85 10.34
C MET A 24 15.12 23.17 9.83
N GLY A 25 15.06 21.83 9.76
CA GLY A 25 15.82 21.03 8.79
C GLY A 25 14.85 20.52 7.74
N VAL A 26 14.87 21.19 6.60
CA VAL A 26 14.10 20.97 5.38
C VAL A 26 14.14 19.53 4.85
N GLU A 27 13.05 19.20 4.18
CA GLU A 27 12.84 18.10 3.26
C GLU A 27 14.11 17.72 2.49
N GLU A 28 14.57 16.49 2.71
CA GLU A 28 15.28 15.74 1.67
C GLU A 28 14.49 14.45 1.51
N ALA A 29 13.40 14.57 0.74
CA ALA A 29 12.83 13.43 0.04
C ALA A 29 13.92 12.92 -0.90
N ASP A 30 14.79 12.05 -0.39
CA ASP A 30 15.71 11.29 -1.25
C ASP A 30 14.88 10.24 -1.99
N SER A 31 14.16 10.75 -2.99
CA SER A 31 13.48 10.03 -4.05
C SER A 31 14.52 9.47 -5.02
N THR A 32 15.49 8.73 -4.49
CA THR A 32 16.47 8.01 -5.29
C THR A 32 16.18 6.52 -5.21
N ARG A 33 15.30 6.10 -6.13
CA ARG A 33 15.33 4.80 -6.79
C ARG A 33 15.62 3.60 -5.88
N ASP A 34 14.58 3.10 -5.23
CA ASP A 34 14.41 1.65 -5.16
C ASP A 34 13.29 1.26 -6.14
N LYS A 35 13.68 0.98 -7.39
CA LYS A 35 12.78 0.48 -8.45
C LYS A 35 12.56 -1.03 -8.32
N HIS A 36 12.62 -1.58 -7.12
CA HIS A 36 12.02 -2.87 -6.87
C HIS A 36 10.51 -2.63 -6.92
N VAL A 37 9.84 -3.16 -7.95
CA VAL A 37 8.36 -3.13 -7.98
C VAL A 37 7.88 -4.06 -6.88
N ALA A 38 7.89 -3.55 -5.65
CA ALA A 38 7.33 -4.20 -4.49
C ALA A 38 5.81 -4.29 -4.68
N LEU A 39 5.21 -5.31 -4.08
CA LEU A 39 3.75 -5.41 -3.96
C LEU A 39 3.19 -4.07 -3.42
N GLN A 40 2.30 -3.43 -4.17
CA GLN A 40 1.70 -2.16 -3.76
C GLN A 40 0.59 -2.37 -2.73
N ASP A 41 0.51 -1.50 -1.73
CA ASP A 41 -0.54 -1.54 -0.69
C ASP A 41 -1.67 -0.51 -0.92
N ALA A 42 -1.42 0.48 -1.79
CA ALA A 42 -2.39 1.49 -2.17
C ALA A 42 -2.34 1.80 -3.69
N LEU A 43 -3.51 2.10 -4.27
CA LEU A 43 -3.58 2.62 -5.62
C LEU A 43 -3.02 4.06 -5.67
N PRO A 44 -2.42 4.47 -6.79
CA PRO A 44 -1.95 5.85 -6.94
C PRO A 44 -3.12 6.84 -6.92
N ALA A 45 -2.85 8.09 -6.53
CA ALA A 45 -3.86 9.15 -6.65
C ALA A 45 -4.23 9.41 -8.12
N GLY A 46 -5.47 9.80 -8.37
CA GLY A 46 -5.94 10.16 -9.73
C GLY A 46 -6.35 9.00 -10.63
N VAL A 47 -6.33 7.76 -10.13
CA VAL A 47 -6.96 6.61 -10.83
C VAL A 47 -8.34 6.33 -10.26
N ALA A 48 -9.29 5.98 -11.13
CA ALA A 48 -10.64 5.58 -10.73
C ALA A 48 -11.03 4.26 -11.39
N ALA A 49 -11.90 3.50 -10.72
CA ALA A 49 -12.45 2.28 -11.27
C ALA A 49 -13.35 2.61 -12.47
N TYR A 50 -13.12 1.95 -13.60
CA TYR A 50 -13.95 2.11 -14.80
C TYR A 50 -14.61 0.79 -15.23
N LYS A 51 -14.13 -0.35 -14.74
CA LYS A 51 -14.68 -1.66 -15.04
C LYS A 51 -14.51 -2.59 -13.85
N ARG A 52 -15.49 -3.46 -13.64
CA ARG A 52 -15.46 -4.54 -12.65
C ARG A 52 -15.88 -5.86 -13.31
N THR A 53 -15.25 -6.96 -12.92
CA THR A 53 -15.67 -8.30 -13.35
C THR A 53 -16.89 -8.80 -12.56
N PRO A 54 -17.62 -9.81 -13.05
CA PRO A 54 -18.45 -10.64 -12.17
C PRO A 54 -17.64 -11.22 -11.01
N ILE A 55 -18.36 -11.74 -10.01
CA ILE A 55 -17.75 -12.59 -8.99
C ILE A 55 -17.38 -13.92 -9.64
N PHE A 56 -16.14 -14.35 -9.41
CA PHE A 56 -15.63 -15.65 -9.76
C PHE A 56 -15.52 -16.53 -8.51
N ASP A 57 -15.72 -17.82 -8.71
CA ASP A 57 -15.45 -18.88 -7.74
C ASP A 57 -14.44 -19.89 -8.31
N GLN A 58 -14.22 -21.01 -7.62
CA GLN A 58 -13.28 -22.05 -8.05
C GLN A 58 -13.61 -22.68 -9.40
N ASP A 59 -14.88 -22.64 -9.82
CA ASP A 59 -15.38 -23.33 -11.00
C ASP A 59 -15.57 -22.36 -12.19
N THR A 60 -15.82 -21.08 -11.90
CA THR A 60 -16.14 -20.04 -12.89
C THR A 60 -14.96 -19.14 -13.22
N VAL A 61 -13.87 -19.20 -12.47
CA VAL A 61 -12.67 -18.41 -12.75
C VAL A 61 -12.10 -18.71 -14.15
N PRO A 62 -11.89 -17.69 -15.00
CA PRO A 62 -11.28 -17.90 -16.30
C PRO A 62 -9.84 -18.43 -16.18
N ALA A 63 -9.51 -19.47 -16.95
CA ALA A 63 -8.16 -20.04 -16.98
C ALA A 63 -7.06 -19.02 -17.33
N GLY A 64 -7.41 -17.93 -18.01
CA GLY A 64 -6.47 -16.83 -18.31
C GLY A 64 -5.97 -16.09 -17.08
N LEU A 65 -6.75 -15.99 -16.00
CA LEU A 65 -6.30 -15.35 -14.76
C LEU A 65 -5.31 -16.24 -13.98
N ARG A 66 -5.35 -17.55 -14.21
CA ARG A 66 -4.51 -18.56 -13.54
C ARG A 66 -3.18 -18.83 -14.25
N ARG A 67 -2.87 -18.04 -15.27
CA ARG A 67 -1.61 -18.09 -16.04
C ARG A 67 -0.99 -16.72 -16.05
N GLU A 68 0.28 -16.63 -16.42
CA GLU A 68 0.93 -15.34 -16.66
C GLU A 68 0.08 -14.48 -17.61
N HIS A 69 -0.27 -13.29 -17.13
CA HIS A 69 -0.89 -12.24 -17.91
C HIS A 69 -0.51 -10.86 -17.36
N ARG A 70 -0.94 -9.81 -18.08
CA ARG A 70 -0.60 -8.42 -17.80
C ARG A 70 -1.83 -7.54 -18.01
N THR A 71 -1.97 -6.50 -17.20
CA THR A 71 -2.86 -5.38 -17.53
C THR A 71 -2.21 -4.50 -18.60
N LYS A 72 -3.03 -3.66 -19.26
CA LYS A 72 -2.55 -2.69 -20.22
C LYS A 72 -1.75 -1.59 -19.54
N GLU A 73 -0.98 -0.83 -20.31
CA GLU A 73 -0.38 0.41 -19.86
C GLU A 73 -1.44 1.36 -19.28
N GLY A 74 -1.10 2.02 -18.17
CA GLY A 74 -2.00 2.93 -17.46
C GLY A 74 -3.20 2.25 -16.79
N VAL A 75 -3.24 0.91 -16.70
CA VAL A 75 -4.32 0.16 -16.06
C VAL A 75 -3.80 -0.62 -14.84
N TRP A 76 -4.36 -0.30 -13.69
CA TRP A 76 -4.19 -1.07 -12.46
C TRP A 76 -5.34 -2.06 -12.32
N ALA A 77 -5.06 -3.23 -11.76
CA ALA A 77 -6.12 -4.14 -11.31
C ALA A 77 -6.12 -4.23 -9.78
N LEU A 78 -7.30 -4.20 -9.19
CA LEU A 78 -7.52 -4.38 -7.76
C LEU A 78 -8.31 -5.67 -7.55
N ILE A 79 -7.70 -6.65 -6.89
CA ILE A 79 -8.27 -7.96 -6.63
C ILE A 79 -8.92 -7.94 -5.24
N HIS A 80 -10.23 -8.17 -5.21
CA HIS A 80 -11.03 -8.26 -3.99
C HIS A 80 -11.44 -9.70 -3.73
N VAL A 81 -10.93 -10.29 -2.65
CA VAL A 81 -11.44 -11.57 -2.15
C VAL A 81 -12.64 -11.29 -1.25
N LEU A 82 -13.73 -12.01 -1.47
CA LEU A 82 -14.94 -11.97 -0.65
C LEU A 82 -14.93 -13.12 0.37
N GLU A 83 -14.54 -14.31 -0.08
CA GLU A 83 -14.44 -15.52 0.73
C GLU A 83 -13.25 -16.35 0.28
N GLY A 84 -12.67 -17.13 1.18
CA GLY A 84 -11.53 -18.00 0.87
C GLY A 84 -10.21 -17.24 0.72
N ARG A 85 -9.30 -17.79 -0.09
CA ARG A 85 -7.94 -17.26 -0.27
C ARG A 85 -7.42 -17.44 -1.69
N LEU A 86 -6.57 -16.51 -2.12
CA LEU A 86 -5.81 -16.60 -3.37
C LEU A 86 -4.32 -16.42 -3.08
N LEU A 87 -3.47 -17.15 -3.78
CA LEU A 87 -2.06 -16.80 -3.91
C LEU A 87 -1.92 -15.89 -5.13
N TYR A 88 -1.56 -14.64 -4.88
CA TYR A 88 -1.20 -13.68 -5.92
C TYR A 88 0.31 -13.71 -6.13
N ARG A 89 0.75 -14.00 -7.37
CA ARG A 89 2.17 -14.09 -7.73
C ARG A 89 2.51 -13.02 -8.76
N VAL A 90 3.50 -12.21 -8.44
CA VAL A 90 4.19 -11.32 -9.37
C VAL A 90 5.42 -12.06 -9.89
N LEU A 91 5.64 -12.10 -11.20
CA LEU A 91 6.68 -12.95 -11.78
C LEU A 91 8.03 -12.23 -11.98
N THR A 92 8.04 -10.89 -12.04
CA THR A 92 9.28 -10.13 -12.28
C THR A 92 9.23 -8.72 -11.68
N PRO A 93 9.94 -8.44 -10.57
CA PRO A 93 10.67 -9.41 -9.74
C PRO A 93 9.70 -10.39 -9.07
N HIS A 94 10.15 -11.64 -8.86
CA HIS A 94 9.31 -12.69 -8.30
C HIS A 94 8.91 -12.38 -6.85
N GLN A 95 7.60 -12.25 -6.59
CA GLN A 95 7.02 -12.01 -5.28
C GLN A 95 5.67 -12.71 -5.17
N GLU A 96 5.28 -13.04 -3.95
CA GLU A 96 4.02 -13.72 -3.67
C GLU A 96 3.30 -13.07 -2.48
N LYS A 97 1.96 -13.04 -2.52
CA LYS A 97 1.11 -12.54 -1.44
C LYS A 97 -0.16 -13.37 -1.34
N ILE A 98 -0.53 -13.75 -0.12
CA ILE A 98 -1.85 -14.35 0.13
C ILE A 98 -2.89 -13.24 0.23
N LEU A 99 -3.91 -13.31 -0.60
CA LEU A 99 -5.07 -12.44 -0.56
C LEU A 99 -6.19 -13.11 0.23
N THR A 100 -6.88 -12.32 1.03
CA THR A 100 -7.98 -12.74 1.91
C THR A 100 -9.05 -11.64 1.89
N PRO A 101 -10.23 -11.83 2.51
CA PRO A 101 -11.22 -10.76 2.62
C PRO A 101 -10.68 -9.50 3.32
N ALA A 102 -9.64 -9.62 4.14
CA ALA A 102 -8.98 -8.50 4.80
C ALA A 102 -7.83 -7.89 3.97
N THR A 103 -7.42 -8.52 2.86
CA THR A 103 -6.20 -8.16 2.12
C THR A 103 -6.43 -8.20 0.61
N ARG A 104 -6.51 -7.01 0.01
CA ARG A 104 -6.61 -6.82 -1.44
C ARG A 104 -5.25 -6.93 -2.14
N GLY A 105 -5.27 -7.35 -3.39
CA GLY A 105 -4.09 -7.38 -4.26
C GLY A 105 -4.12 -6.24 -5.26
N ILE A 106 -3.02 -5.49 -5.39
CA ILE A 106 -2.88 -4.44 -6.40
C ILE A 106 -1.89 -4.91 -7.46
N VAL A 107 -2.35 -4.92 -8.71
CA VAL A 107 -1.55 -5.23 -9.89
C VAL A 107 -1.19 -3.92 -10.59
N CYS A 108 0.10 -3.69 -10.80
CA CYS A 108 0.60 -2.54 -11.53
C CYS A 108 0.42 -2.71 -13.06
N PRO A 109 0.33 -1.60 -13.82
CA PRO A 109 0.33 -1.63 -15.28
C PRO A 109 1.49 -2.47 -15.84
N GLN A 110 1.18 -3.34 -16.81
CA GLN A 110 2.16 -4.20 -17.51
C GLN A 110 2.93 -5.21 -16.64
N GLN A 111 2.62 -5.29 -15.34
CA GLN A 111 3.27 -6.21 -14.40
C GLN A 111 2.85 -7.65 -14.72
N PRO A 112 3.79 -8.58 -15.01
CA PRO A 112 3.46 -9.99 -15.19
C PRO A 112 3.06 -10.60 -13.86
N HIS A 113 1.89 -11.21 -13.85
CA HIS A 113 1.34 -11.83 -12.67
C HIS A 113 0.38 -12.96 -13.03
N GLU A 114 0.04 -13.74 -12.02
CA GLU A 114 -0.97 -14.79 -12.06
C GLU A 114 -1.60 -14.98 -10.68
N ILE A 115 -2.71 -15.72 -10.63
CA ILE A 115 -3.34 -16.14 -9.39
C ILE A 115 -3.45 -17.66 -9.31
N GLU A 116 -3.27 -18.19 -8.12
CA GLU A 116 -3.57 -19.57 -7.78
C GLU A 116 -4.66 -19.59 -6.69
N LEU A 117 -5.65 -20.46 -6.87
CA LEU A 117 -6.77 -20.59 -5.93
C LEU A 117 -6.36 -21.50 -4.78
N ILE A 118 -6.62 -21.07 -3.54
CA ILE A 118 -6.34 -21.88 -2.36
C ILE A 118 -7.68 -22.38 -1.80
N GLY A 119 -8.17 -23.49 -2.37
CA GLY A 119 -9.45 -24.08 -2.02
C GLY A 119 -10.65 -23.31 -2.59
N ALA A 120 -11.81 -23.42 -1.92
CA ALA A 120 -13.00 -22.66 -2.27
C ALA A 120 -12.77 -21.16 -2.06
N VAL A 121 -13.22 -20.35 -3.01
CA VAL A 121 -12.95 -18.91 -3.04
C VAL A 121 -14.09 -18.17 -3.73
N GLN A 122 -14.30 -16.92 -3.35
CA GLN A 122 -15.11 -15.96 -4.10
C GLN A 122 -14.33 -14.65 -4.22
N PHE A 123 -14.18 -14.11 -5.42
CA PHE A 123 -13.45 -12.87 -5.64
C PHE A 123 -13.90 -12.14 -6.91
N PHE A 124 -13.53 -10.87 -7.05
CA PHE A 124 -13.69 -10.12 -8.29
C PHE A 124 -12.49 -9.19 -8.51
N VAL A 125 -12.39 -8.62 -9.71
CA VAL A 125 -11.33 -7.69 -10.08
C VAL A 125 -11.93 -6.37 -10.55
N GLU A 126 -11.45 -5.26 -10.00
CA GLU A 126 -11.71 -3.91 -10.51
C GLU A 126 -10.52 -3.44 -11.35
N PHE A 127 -10.80 -2.73 -12.43
CA PHE A 127 -9.79 -2.10 -13.28
C PHE A 127 -9.86 -0.59 -13.11
N HIS A 128 -8.73 -0.01 -12.77
CA HIS A 128 -8.56 1.43 -12.55
C HIS A 128 -7.66 2.00 -13.63
N ALA A 129 -8.00 3.19 -14.12
CA ALA A 129 -7.18 3.95 -15.03
C ALA A 129 -7.13 5.41 -14.58
N VAL A 130 -6.11 6.14 -15.04
CA VAL A 130 -6.06 7.59 -14.85
C VAL A 130 -7.35 8.17 -15.39
N THR A 131 -8.12 8.79 -14.49
CA THR A 131 -9.28 9.57 -14.93
C THR A 131 -8.72 10.91 -15.36
N PRO A 132 -8.91 11.33 -16.63
CA PRO A 132 -8.62 12.71 -16.95
C PRO A 132 -9.47 13.58 -16.01
N LEU A 133 -8.88 14.64 -15.45
CA LEU A 133 -9.64 15.66 -14.74
C LEU A 133 -10.65 16.22 -15.74
N THR A 134 -11.84 15.62 -15.83
CA THR A 134 -12.96 16.23 -16.51
C THR A 134 -13.34 17.39 -15.61
N GLU A 135 -12.86 18.59 -15.95
CA GLU A 135 -13.41 19.82 -15.40
C GLU A 135 -14.94 19.70 -15.46
N GLN A 136 -15.57 19.86 -14.31
CA GLN A 136 -17.01 19.81 -14.22
C GLN A 136 -17.57 20.83 -15.22
N PRO A 137 -18.60 20.50 -16.03
CA PRO A 137 -19.22 21.49 -16.88
C PRO A 137 -19.75 22.58 -15.95
N HIS A 138 -19.13 23.75 -16.05
CA HIS A 138 -19.59 24.99 -15.45
C HIS A 138 -21.09 25.07 -15.76
N ALA A 139 -21.92 24.98 -14.73
CA ALA A 139 -23.35 25.19 -14.86
C ALA A 139 -23.55 26.62 -15.34
N LEU A 140 -23.68 26.79 -16.67
CA LEU A 140 -24.15 28.02 -17.26
C LEU A 140 -25.62 28.13 -16.88
N SER A 141 -25.82 28.95 -15.86
CA SER A 141 -27.11 29.51 -15.49
C SER A 141 -27.58 30.38 -16.65
N VAL A 142 -28.71 30.00 -17.26
CA VAL A 142 -29.60 30.88 -18.01
C VAL A 142 -31.04 30.45 -17.78
#